data_AF-A0A1G6XDE4-F1
#
_entry.id   AF-A0A1G6XDE4-F1
#
_cell.length_a   1.000
_cell.length_b   1.000
_cell.length_c   1.000
_cell.angle_alpha   90.00
_cell.angle_beta   90.00
_cell.angle_gamma   90.00
#
_symmetry.space_group_name_H-M   'P 1'
#
loop_
_entity.id
_entity.type
_entity.pdbx_description
1 polymer ?
#
loop_
_entity_poly.entity_id
_entity_poly.type
_entity_poly.pdbx_seq_one_letter_code
_entity_poly.pdbx_strand_id
1 'polypeptide(L)'
;MAGVTHHLLALPEFATPPRLLIVVAPYYKDIADHLVAGARAVAESAGAVVDLVEVPGALEIPAAIALAARSGRFDGYVALGCVIRGETTHYDTVCNDSSRGLTLLGLQGHAIGNGILTVENMDQAAVRADPADQDKGGGAAAAALHLVALSRKYAPTPTPRPADSADRDPIRLAGRLEGPTGA
;
A
#
# COMPACT_ATOMS: atom_id res chain seq x y z
N MET A 1 -31.80 -12.86 -1.58
CA MET A 1 -31.06 -11.88 -2.40
C MET A 1 -30.06 -12.67 -3.24
N ALA A 2 -30.13 -12.62 -4.57
CA ALA A 2 -29.11 -13.25 -5.40
C ALA A 2 -27.76 -12.57 -5.10
N GLY A 3 -26.85 -13.29 -4.46
CA GLY A 3 -25.53 -12.77 -4.11
C GLY A 3 -24.77 -12.40 -5.37
N VAL A 4 -24.23 -11.19 -5.41
CA VAL A 4 -23.34 -10.76 -6.50
C VAL A 4 -22.12 -11.68 -6.48
N THR A 5 -21.88 -12.44 -7.55
CA THR A 5 -20.68 -13.26 -7.67
C THR A 5 -19.49 -12.37 -8.01
N HIS A 6 -18.54 -12.22 -7.09
CA HIS A 6 -17.29 -11.51 -7.36
C HIS A 6 -16.29 -12.43 -8.07
N HIS A 7 -15.70 -11.98 -9.17
CA HIS A 7 -14.57 -12.68 -9.78
C HIS A 7 -13.30 -12.37 -8.97
N LEU A 8 -12.75 -13.40 -8.34
CA LEU A 8 -11.51 -13.31 -7.57
C LEU A 8 -10.34 -13.85 -8.40
N LEU A 9 -9.24 -13.12 -8.43
CA LEU A 9 -7.98 -13.59 -9.00
C LEU A 9 -7.32 -14.57 -8.01
N ALA A 10 -6.67 -15.60 -8.54
CA ALA A 10 -5.82 -16.45 -7.71
C ALA A 10 -4.64 -15.64 -7.18
N LEU A 11 -4.28 -15.84 -5.90
CA LEU A 11 -3.16 -15.12 -5.29
C LEU A 11 -1.84 -15.43 -6.01
N PRO A 12 -0.95 -14.43 -6.14
CA PRO A 12 0.36 -14.64 -6.74
C PRO A 12 1.25 -15.50 -5.83
N GLU A 13 2.09 -16.33 -6.45
CA GLU A 13 3.15 -17.07 -5.78
C GLU A 13 4.46 -16.27 -5.78
N PHE A 14 5.21 -16.33 -4.68
CA PHE A 14 6.46 -15.59 -4.53
C PHE A 14 7.62 -16.52 -4.21
N ALA A 15 8.72 -16.40 -4.97
CA ALA A 15 9.98 -17.09 -4.66
C ALA A 15 10.60 -16.60 -3.34
N THR A 16 10.44 -15.31 -3.03
CA THR A 16 10.87 -14.70 -1.77
C THR A 16 9.64 -14.09 -1.08
N PRO A 17 9.38 -14.39 0.21
CA PRO A 17 8.27 -13.81 0.96
C PRO A 17 8.21 -12.28 0.82
N PRO A 18 7.09 -11.68 0.37
CA PRO A 18 6.93 -10.24 0.36
C PRO A 18 6.69 -9.72 1.79
N ARG A 19 7.20 -8.52 2.07
CA ARG A 19 6.97 -7.81 3.33
C ARG A 19 5.91 -6.75 3.11
N LEU A 20 4.77 -6.90 3.76
CA LEU A 20 3.67 -5.93 3.73
C LEU A 20 3.65 -5.09 5.00
N LEU A 21 3.23 -3.85 4.86
CA LEU A 21 2.81 -3.00 5.98
C LEU A 21 1.29 -2.77 5.91
N ILE A 22 0.57 -3.21 6.92
CA ILE A 22 -0.81 -2.79 7.15
C ILE A 22 -0.78 -1.44 7.89
N VAL A 23 -1.41 -0.43 7.31
CA VAL A 23 -1.67 0.86 7.96
C VAL A 23 -3.17 0.95 8.20
N VAL A 24 -3.60 0.95 9.46
CA VAL A 24 -5.01 0.93 9.83
C VAL A 24 -5.41 2.18 10.60
N ALA A 25 -6.59 2.73 10.29
CA ALA A 25 -7.25 3.75 11.09
C ALA A 25 -8.42 3.13 11.89
N PRO A 26 -8.24 2.78 13.18
CA PRO A 26 -9.21 2.01 13.95
C PRO A 26 -10.31 2.87 14.59
N TYR A 27 -10.87 3.83 13.83
CA TYR A 27 -11.93 4.73 14.34
C TYR A 27 -13.18 3.95 14.79
N TYR A 28 -13.53 2.88 14.06
CA TYR A 28 -14.51 1.88 14.44
C TYR A 28 -13.79 0.56 14.72
N LYS A 29 -13.45 0.29 15.99
CA LYS A 29 -12.52 -0.78 16.37
C LYS A 29 -12.92 -2.17 15.86
N ASP A 30 -14.17 -2.56 16.06
CA ASP A 30 -14.65 -3.89 15.65
C ASP A 30 -14.55 -4.10 14.12
N ILE A 31 -14.88 -3.06 13.35
CA ILE A 31 -14.76 -3.06 11.89
C ILE A 31 -13.29 -3.14 11.47
N ALA A 32 -12.42 -2.37 12.12
CA ALA A 32 -10.99 -2.39 11.85
C ALA A 32 -10.35 -3.74 12.17
N ASP A 33 -10.76 -4.39 13.26
CA ASP A 33 -10.26 -5.71 13.65
C ASP A 33 -10.64 -6.78 12.62
N HIS A 34 -11.87 -6.75 12.12
CA HIS A 34 -12.31 -7.63 11.03
C HIS A 34 -11.51 -7.40 9.75
N LEU A 35 -11.34 -6.13 9.33
CA LEU A 35 -10.52 -5.78 8.17
C LEU A 35 -9.06 -6.28 8.32
N VAL A 36 -8.46 -6.08 9.49
CA VAL A 36 -7.09 -6.53 9.77
C VAL A 36 -7.01 -8.06 9.77
N ALA A 37 -7.99 -8.75 10.35
CA ALA A 37 -8.03 -10.21 10.37
C ALA A 37 -8.06 -10.79 8.96
N GLY A 38 -8.95 -10.29 8.10
CA GLY A 38 -9.03 -10.70 6.69
C GLY A 38 -7.74 -10.40 5.91
N ALA A 39 -7.18 -9.20 6.08
CA ALA A 39 -5.93 -8.80 5.45
C ALA A 39 -4.75 -9.72 5.86
N ARG A 40 -4.66 -10.06 7.15
CA ARG A 40 -3.62 -10.97 7.66
C ARG A 40 -3.79 -12.39 7.13
N ALA A 41 -5.01 -12.91 7.12
CA ALA A 41 -5.28 -14.27 6.62
C ALA A 41 -4.89 -14.42 5.14
N VAL A 42 -5.25 -13.44 4.30
CA VAL A 42 -4.85 -13.44 2.88
C VAL A 42 -3.33 -13.30 2.73
N ALA A 43 -2.70 -12.40 3.48
CA ALA A 43 -1.25 -12.23 3.45
C ALA A 43 -0.51 -13.52 3.85
N GLU A 44 -0.95 -14.18 4.91
CA GLU A 44 -0.41 -15.46 5.38
C GLU A 44 -0.56 -16.54 4.31
N SER A 45 -1.72 -16.63 3.65
CA SER A 45 -1.96 -17.61 2.58
C SER A 45 -1.05 -17.43 1.36
N ALA A 46 -0.55 -16.21 1.13
CA ALA A 46 0.43 -15.88 0.10
C ALA A 46 1.90 -15.95 0.59
N GLY A 47 2.13 -16.39 1.83
CA GLY A 47 3.47 -16.46 2.44
C GLY A 47 4.10 -15.09 2.74
N ALA A 48 3.30 -14.04 2.88
CA ALA A 48 3.77 -12.69 3.17
C ALA A 48 4.04 -12.48 4.67
N VAL A 49 5.05 -11.68 4.99
CA VAL A 49 5.31 -11.19 6.36
C VAL A 49 4.64 -9.83 6.52
N VAL A 50 3.93 -9.62 7.64
CA VAL A 50 3.10 -8.44 7.84
C VAL A 50 3.48 -7.70 9.12
N ASP A 51 3.88 -6.43 8.97
CA ASP A 51 3.90 -5.46 10.07
C ASP A 51 2.57 -4.68 10.09
N LEU A 52 2.18 -4.15 11.25
CA LEU A 52 0.98 -3.33 11.41
C LEU A 52 1.29 -2.06 12.17
N VAL A 53 0.75 -0.94 11.69
CA VAL A 53 0.78 0.35 12.38
C VAL A 53 -0.63 0.96 12.40
N GLU A 54 -0.94 1.64 13.49
CA GLU A 54 -2.20 2.35 13.65
C GLU A 54 -1.98 3.86 13.44
N VAL A 55 -2.96 4.51 12.81
CA VAL A 55 -3.02 5.96 12.67
C VAL A 55 -4.38 6.48 13.17
N PRO A 56 -4.49 7.75 13.60
CA PRO A 56 -5.74 8.25 14.20
C PRO A 56 -6.97 8.21 13.28
N GLY A 57 -6.79 8.43 11.97
CA GLY A 57 -7.88 8.53 11.01
C GLY A 57 -7.47 8.15 9.59
N ALA A 58 -8.46 8.02 8.71
CA ALA A 58 -8.23 7.61 7.32
C ALA A 58 -7.43 8.63 6.50
N LEU A 59 -7.45 9.92 6.89
CA LEU A 59 -6.66 10.99 6.28
C LEU A 59 -5.15 10.80 6.49
N GLU A 60 -4.74 10.17 7.60
CA GLU A 60 -3.33 9.96 7.92
C GLU A 60 -2.74 8.72 7.25
N ILE A 61 -3.58 7.80 6.72
CA ILE A 61 -3.12 6.55 6.12
C ILE A 61 -2.15 6.79 4.95
N PRO A 62 -2.44 7.65 3.95
CA PRO A 62 -1.50 7.91 2.87
C PRO A 62 -0.17 8.48 3.36
N ALA A 63 -0.20 9.40 4.33
CA ALA A 63 1.02 10.00 4.89
C ALA A 63 1.88 8.95 5.61
N ALA A 64 1.26 8.07 6.40
CA ALA A 64 1.97 6.97 7.07
C ALA A 64 2.59 5.98 6.08
N ILE A 65 1.89 5.64 4.99
CA ILE A 65 2.44 4.82 3.91
C ILE A 65 3.65 5.52 3.27
N ALA A 66 3.53 6.80 2.94
CA ALA A 66 4.63 7.57 2.35
C ALA A 66 5.87 7.62 3.26
N LEU A 67 5.68 7.80 4.58
CA LEU A 67 6.75 7.76 5.56
C LEU A 67 7.42 6.38 5.61
N ALA A 68 6.64 5.31 5.65
CA ALA A 68 7.16 3.94 5.67
C ALA A 68 7.89 3.59 4.37
N ALA A 69 7.40 4.04 3.22
CA ALA A 69 7.96 3.73 1.91
C ALA A 69 9.39 4.25 1.74
N ARG A 70 9.73 5.37 2.38
CA ARG A 70 11.10 5.92 2.39
C ARG A 70 12.13 5.00 3.05
N SER A 71 11.69 4.05 3.87
CA SER A 71 12.60 3.11 4.53
C SER A 71 13.10 1.97 3.62
N GLY A 72 12.39 1.70 2.52
CA GLY A 72 12.68 0.55 1.65
C GLY A 72 12.47 -0.82 2.29
N ARG A 73 11.82 -0.90 3.47
CA ARG A 73 11.64 -2.14 4.24
C ARG A 73 10.45 -3.00 3.81
N PHE A 74 9.55 -2.45 3.01
CA PHE A 74 8.29 -3.08 2.63
C PHE A 74 8.16 -3.14 1.11
N ASP A 75 7.70 -4.28 0.62
CA ASP A 75 7.39 -4.49 -0.79
C ASP A 75 6.03 -3.88 -1.17
N GLY A 76 5.08 -3.85 -0.23
CA GLY A 76 3.72 -3.35 -0.45
C GLY A 76 3.02 -2.91 0.82
N TYR A 77 1.85 -2.28 0.66
CA TYR A 77 1.11 -1.62 1.72
C TYR A 77 -0.37 -1.94 1.62
N VAL A 78 -1.04 -2.08 2.76
CA VAL A 78 -2.48 -2.29 2.84
C VAL A 78 -3.06 -1.16 3.67
N ALA A 79 -3.89 -0.33 3.04
CA ALA A 79 -4.57 0.80 3.67
C ALA A 79 -5.95 0.36 4.18
N LEU A 80 -6.15 0.31 5.49
CA LEU A 80 -7.40 -0.16 6.10
C LEU A 80 -8.05 0.93 6.94
N GLY A 81 -9.37 1.05 6.86
CA GLY A 81 -10.12 1.98 7.70
C GLY A 81 -11.60 1.93 7.37
N CYS A 82 -12.39 2.70 8.10
CA CYS A 82 -13.82 2.82 7.83
C CYS A 82 -14.29 4.24 8.10
N VAL A 83 -15.03 4.78 7.14
CA VAL A 83 -15.67 6.10 7.18
C VAL A 83 -17.15 5.86 6.93
N ILE A 84 -17.97 6.19 7.92
CA ILE A 84 -19.43 6.05 7.88
C ILE A 84 -20.03 7.45 7.71
N ARG A 85 -21.00 7.62 6.80
CA ARG A 85 -21.64 8.91 6.56
C ARG A 85 -22.28 9.44 7.85
N GLY A 86 -21.89 10.66 8.19
CA GLY A 86 -22.50 11.46 9.26
C GLY A 86 -23.34 12.62 8.70
N GLU A 87 -23.56 13.63 9.52
CA GLU A 87 -24.45 14.76 9.20
C GLU A 87 -23.82 15.82 8.29
N THR A 88 -22.49 15.82 8.15
CA THR A 88 -21.74 16.89 7.47
C THR A 88 -20.99 16.38 6.26
N THR A 89 -20.56 17.32 5.40
CA THR A 89 -19.71 17.06 4.23
C THR A 89 -18.30 16.56 4.58
N HIS A 90 -17.95 16.50 5.87
CA HIS A 90 -16.68 15.93 6.32
C HIS A 90 -16.48 14.49 5.83
N TYR A 91 -17.56 13.72 5.71
CA TYR A 91 -17.53 12.39 5.09
C TYR A 91 -16.89 12.42 3.70
N ASP A 92 -17.34 13.34 2.84
CA ASP A 92 -16.86 13.42 1.46
C ASP A 92 -15.40 13.86 1.43
N THR A 93 -14.97 14.77 2.32
CA THR A 93 -13.56 15.15 2.48
C THR A 93 -12.69 13.95 2.85
N VAL A 94 -13.04 13.24 3.92
CA VAL A 94 -12.24 12.10 4.41
C VAL A 94 -12.17 10.99 3.37
N CYS A 95 -13.29 10.63 2.75
CA CYS A 95 -13.34 9.59 1.72
C CYS A 95 -12.52 9.95 0.48
N ASN A 96 -12.73 11.16 -0.07
CA ASN A 96 -12.11 11.55 -1.32
C ASN A 96 -10.61 11.83 -1.16
N ASP A 97 -10.19 12.49 -0.09
CA ASP A 97 -8.79 12.90 0.06
C ASP A 97 -7.89 11.75 0.49
N SER A 98 -8.39 10.81 1.32
CA SER A 98 -7.68 9.56 1.62
C SER A 98 -7.49 8.71 0.35
N SER A 99 -8.56 8.50 -0.42
CA SER A 99 -8.53 7.76 -1.69
C SER A 99 -7.60 8.42 -2.73
N ARG A 100 -7.64 9.75 -2.84
CA ARG A 100 -6.75 10.51 -3.73
C ARG A 100 -5.29 10.36 -3.31
N GLY A 101 -5.01 10.46 -2.01
CA GLY A 101 -3.65 10.26 -1.47
C GLY A 101 -3.09 8.88 -1.81
N LEU A 102 -3.88 7.81 -1.60
CA LEU A 102 -3.47 6.44 -1.97
C LEU A 102 -3.25 6.28 -3.47
N THR A 103 -4.13 6.86 -4.30
CA THR A 103 -3.99 6.83 -5.76
C THR A 103 -2.68 7.48 -6.20
N LEU A 104 -2.35 8.66 -5.65
CA LEU A 104 -1.12 9.36 -5.99
C LEU A 104 0.13 8.54 -5.62
N LEU A 105 0.15 7.92 -4.44
CA LEU A 105 1.25 7.05 -4.02
C LEU A 105 1.36 5.79 -4.88
N GLY A 106 0.23 5.22 -5.29
CA GLY A 106 0.19 4.08 -6.22
C GLY A 106 0.82 4.43 -7.58
N LEU A 107 0.47 5.59 -8.13
CA LEU A 107 1.05 6.09 -9.39
C LEU A 107 2.54 6.44 -9.27
N GLN A 108 3.03 6.72 -8.07
CA GLN A 108 4.47 6.88 -7.79
C GLN A 108 5.22 5.54 -7.68
N GLY A 109 4.53 4.40 -7.83
CA GLY A 109 5.12 3.07 -7.86
C GLY A 109 5.01 2.27 -6.57
N HIS A 110 4.23 2.73 -5.59
CA HIS A 110 3.99 1.97 -4.36
C HIS A 110 2.86 0.96 -4.55
N ALA A 111 3.12 -0.32 -4.26
CA ALA A 111 2.13 -1.38 -4.33
C ALA A 111 1.13 -1.27 -3.17
N ILE A 112 -0.03 -0.65 -3.40
CA ILE A 112 -1.01 -0.32 -2.36
C ILE A 112 -2.35 -1.00 -2.64
N GLY A 113 -2.85 -1.74 -1.65
CA GLY A 113 -4.24 -2.19 -1.60
C GLY A 113 -5.11 -1.27 -0.76
N ASN A 114 -6.23 -0.79 -1.31
CA ASN A 114 -7.15 0.09 -0.59
C ASN A 114 -8.36 -0.69 -0.02
N GLY A 115 -8.42 -0.77 1.30
CA GLY A 115 -9.52 -1.32 2.09
C GLY A 115 -10.15 -0.28 3.03
N ILE A 116 -10.09 1.01 2.69
CA ILE A 116 -10.84 2.06 3.39
C ILE A 116 -12.31 1.96 2.96
N LEU A 117 -13.16 1.54 3.90
CA LEU A 117 -14.60 1.43 3.67
C LEU A 117 -15.24 2.82 3.69
N THR A 118 -16.01 3.14 2.65
CA THR A 118 -16.82 4.35 2.55
C THR A 118 -18.28 3.94 2.44
N VAL A 119 -19.02 4.05 3.54
CA VAL A 119 -20.36 3.44 3.68
C VAL A 119 -21.36 4.40 4.31
N GLU A 120 -22.64 4.10 4.12
CA GLU A 120 -23.73 4.95 4.60
C GLU A 120 -24.15 4.62 6.05
N ASN A 121 -23.83 3.43 6.57
CA ASN A 121 -24.20 3.00 7.92
C ASN A 121 -23.33 1.84 8.43
N MET A 122 -23.49 1.50 9.71
CA MET A 122 -22.74 0.45 10.40
C MET A 122 -23.02 -0.95 9.84
N ASP A 123 -24.25 -1.26 9.46
CA ASP A 123 -24.60 -2.59 8.90
C ASP A 123 -23.85 -2.86 7.59
N GLN A 124 -23.74 -1.83 6.74
CA GLN A 124 -22.93 -1.90 5.53
C GLN A 124 -21.44 -2.09 5.83
N ALA A 125 -20.93 -1.46 6.90
CA ALA A 125 -19.54 -1.62 7.35
C ALA A 125 -19.27 -3.06 7.80
N ALA A 126 -20.17 -3.62 8.63
CA ALA A 126 -20.04 -4.97 9.18
C ALA A 126 -19.95 -6.02 8.08
N VAL A 127 -20.90 -6.00 7.13
CA VAL A 127 -20.92 -6.92 5.96
C VAL A 127 -19.64 -6.81 5.12
N ARG A 128 -19.11 -5.59 4.96
CA ARG A 128 -17.91 -5.34 4.15
C ARG A 128 -16.63 -5.78 4.85
N ALA A 129 -16.57 -5.64 6.16
CA ALA A 129 -15.39 -5.97 6.94
C ALA A 129 -15.29 -7.46 7.28
N ASP A 130 -16.43 -8.16 7.39
CA ASP A 130 -16.50 -9.56 7.78
C ASP A 130 -15.62 -10.46 6.89
N PRO A 131 -14.58 -11.12 7.45
CA PRO A 131 -13.73 -12.07 6.74
C PRO A 131 -14.47 -13.28 6.16
N ALA A 132 -15.67 -13.60 6.67
CA ALA A 132 -16.50 -14.69 6.19
C ALA A 132 -17.52 -14.27 5.12
N ASP A 133 -17.65 -12.97 4.85
CA ASP A 133 -18.58 -12.43 3.83
C ASP A 133 -17.80 -11.68 2.74
N GLN A 134 -17.86 -10.35 2.69
CA GLN A 134 -17.24 -9.60 1.59
C GLN A 134 -15.74 -9.37 1.74
N ASP A 135 -15.19 -9.60 2.94
CA ASP A 135 -13.77 -9.54 3.29
C ASP A 135 -12.97 -8.45 2.54
N LYS A 136 -13.37 -7.18 2.71
CA LYS A 136 -12.66 -6.08 2.05
C LYS A 136 -11.24 -5.88 2.57
N GLY A 137 -10.96 -6.35 3.78
CA GLY A 137 -9.61 -6.39 4.34
C GLY A 137 -8.71 -7.36 3.56
N GLY A 138 -9.15 -8.60 3.39
CA GLY A 138 -8.48 -9.62 2.59
C GLY A 138 -8.36 -9.21 1.12
N GLY A 139 -9.42 -8.64 0.55
CA GLY A 139 -9.40 -8.09 -0.80
C GLY A 139 -8.34 -6.99 -1.00
N ALA A 140 -8.16 -6.11 -0.01
CA ALA A 140 -7.10 -5.10 -0.04
C ALA A 140 -5.69 -5.73 0.04
N ALA A 141 -5.49 -6.74 0.89
CA ALA A 141 -4.22 -7.47 0.95
C ALA A 141 -3.91 -8.19 -0.38
N ALA A 142 -4.90 -8.85 -0.98
CA ALA A 142 -4.76 -9.50 -2.28
C ALA A 142 -4.35 -8.49 -3.37
N ALA A 143 -5.00 -7.32 -3.41
CA ALA A 143 -4.67 -6.26 -4.35
C ALA A 143 -3.23 -5.77 -4.19
N ALA A 144 -2.78 -5.55 -2.94
CA ALA A 144 -1.40 -5.17 -2.66
C ALA A 144 -0.41 -6.24 -3.16
N LEU A 145 -0.67 -7.52 -2.87
CA LEU A 145 0.16 -8.64 -3.31
C LEU A 145 0.26 -8.74 -4.83
N HIS A 146 -0.85 -8.55 -5.55
CA HIS A 146 -0.82 -8.52 -7.02
C HIS A 146 0.08 -7.40 -7.55
N LEU A 147 -0.01 -6.20 -6.96
CA LEU A 147 0.86 -5.09 -7.34
C LEU A 147 2.33 -5.36 -7.00
N VAL A 148 2.62 -6.03 -5.87
CA VAL A 148 3.99 -6.49 -5.53
C VAL A 148 4.51 -7.46 -6.59
N ALA A 149 3.70 -8.44 -7.00
CA ALA A 149 4.08 -9.40 -8.03
C ALA A 149 4.36 -8.72 -9.37
N LEU A 150 3.53 -7.75 -9.78
CA LEU A 150 3.76 -6.96 -10.99
C LEU A 150 5.03 -6.09 -10.87
N SER A 151 5.23 -5.44 -9.73
CA SER A 151 6.43 -4.65 -9.47
C SER A 151 7.70 -5.50 -9.60
N ARG A 152 7.72 -6.71 -9.02
CA ARG A 152 8.85 -7.65 -9.16
C ARG A 152 9.04 -8.16 -10.59
N LYS A 153 7.94 -8.41 -11.31
CA LYS A 153 7.98 -8.88 -12.71
C LYS A 153 8.55 -7.83 -13.67
N TYR A 154 8.22 -6.56 -13.44
CA TYR A 154 8.66 -5.45 -14.29
C TYR A 154 9.83 -4.66 -13.70
N ALA A 155 10.37 -5.09 -12.57
CA ALA A 155 11.57 -4.51 -12.00
C ALA A 155 12.68 -4.56 -13.07
N PRO A 156 13.38 -3.45 -13.33
CA PRO A 156 14.46 -3.45 -14.30
C PRO A 156 15.48 -4.50 -13.88
N THR A 157 15.79 -5.44 -14.79
CA THR A 157 16.93 -6.34 -14.62
C THR A 157 18.14 -5.46 -14.33
N PRO A 158 18.95 -5.74 -13.31
CA PRO A 158 20.22 -5.05 -13.15
C PRO A 158 21.01 -5.27 -14.42
N THR A 159 21.07 -4.26 -15.30
CA THR A 159 22.04 -4.26 -16.38
C THR A 159 23.39 -4.44 -15.70
N PRO A 160 24.20 -5.45 -16.04
CA PRO A 160 25.56 -5.52 -15.53
C PRO A 160 26.17 -4.16 -15.81
N ARG A 161 26.56 -3.41 -14.78
CA ARG A 161 27.37 -2.22 -15.00
C ARG A 161 28.58 -2.73 -15.80
N PRO A 162 28.88 -2.15 -16.98
CA PRO A 162 30.17 -2.39 -17.61
C PRO A 162 31.22 -2.22 -16.50
N ALA A 163 32.02 -3.26 -16.27
CA ALA A 163 32.99 -3.32 -15.18
C ALA A 163 33.67 -1.97 -15.05
N ASP A 164 33.60 -1.35 -13.86
CA ASP A 164 34.14 -0.03 -13.49
C ASP A 164 35.09 0.49 -14.58
N SER A 165 34.52 1.10 -15.63
CA SER A 165 35.35 1.80 -16.59
C SER A 165 35.86 2.96 -15.77
N ALA A 166 37.16 2.96 -15.50
CA ALA A 166 37.90 3.91 -14.68
C ALA A 166 37.85 5.36 -15.20
N ASP A 167 36.85 5.69 -16.00
CA ASP A 167 36.56 6.99 -16.56
C ASP A 167 35.25 7.49 -15.93
N ARG A 168 35.33 7.79 -14.63
CA ARG A 168 34.33 8.65 -13.99
C ARG A 168 34.61 10.04 -14.50
N ASP A 169 34.01 10.43 -15.62
CA ASP A 169 34.06 11.81 -16.11
C ASP A 169 33.44 12.70 -15.00
N PRO A 170 34.26 13.45 -14.23
CA PRO A 170 33.73 14.25 -13.15
C PRO A 170 32.95 15.37 -13.82
N ILE A 171 31.62 15.30 -13.68
CA ILE A 171 30.64 16.37 -13.91
C ILE A 171 31.30 17.66 -14.43
N ARG A 172 31.34 17.83 -15.76
CA ARG A 172 31.67 19.13 -16.36
C ARG A 172 30.49 20.09 -16.16
N LEU A 173 30.37 20.63 -14.96
CA LEU A 173 29.55 21.82 -14.70
C LEU A 173 30.29 23.03 -15.28
N ALA A 174 29.74 23.59 -16.35
CA ALA A 174 29.98 24.93 -16.89
C ALA A 174 31.39 25.52 -16.63
N GLY A 175 32.37 25.07 -17.43
CA GLY A 175 33.54 25.85 -17.81
C GLY A 175 34.37 26.52 -16.70
N ARG A 176 35.19 25.74 -16.00
CA ARG A 176 36.64 25.93 -15.73
C ARG A 176 37.05 25.03 -14.56
N LEU A 177 38.05 24.18 -14.78
CA LEU A 177 38.73 23.41 -13.74
C LEU A 177 39.89 24.25 -13.21
N GLU A 178 39.73 24.89 -12.07
CA GLU A 178 40.85 25.34 -11.23
C GLU A 178 40.72 24.64 -9.87
N GLY A 179 41.35 23.48 -9.75
CA GLY A 179 41.72 22.90 -8.46
C GLY A 179 43.17 23.30 -8.14
N PRO A 180 43.55 23.45 -6.86
CA PRO A 180 44.82 24.07 -6.50
C PRO A 180 46.01 23.27 -7.02
N THR A 181 46.81 23.86 -7.90
CA THR A 181 48.16 23.39 -8.22
C THR A 181 49.12 23.96 -7.17
N GLY A 182 49.43 23.17 -6.14
CA GLY A 182 50.67 23.39 -5.39
C GLY A 182 50.69 22.95 -3.93
N ALA A 183 51.72 22.15 -3.65
CA ALA A 183 52.37 21.78 -2.38
C ALA A 183 51.63 20.82 -1.42
#